data_AF-A0A958DIL7-F1
#
_entry.id   AF-A0A958DIL7-F1
#
_cell.length_a   1.000
_cell.length_b   1.000
_cell.length_c   1.000
_cell.angle_alpha   90.00
_cell.angle_beta   90.00
_cell.angle_gamma   90.00
#
_symmetry.space_group_name_H-M   'P 1'
#
loop_
_entity.id
_entity.type
_entity.pdbx_description
1 polymer ?
#
loop_
_entity_poly.entity_id
_entity_poly.type
_entity_poly.pdbx_seq_one_letter_code
_entity_poly.pdbx_strand_id
1 'polypeptide(L)' 'MNLLELLQKSLVKMDLGNGNKFQIIEELLDVAVANGQVSNRELALKDLIEREQYLSTGFENGLAV' A
#
# COMPACT_ATOMS: atom_id res chain seq x y z
N MET A 1 0.69 -18.63 -5.85
CA MET A 1 1.60 -17.66 -5.20
C MET A 1 1.46 -17.83 -3.71
N ASN A 2 2.58 -18.01 -3.01
CA ASN A 2 2.61 -18.04 -1.55
C ASN A 2 2.85 -16.62 -1.02
N LEU A 3 2.19 -16.24 0.07
CA LEU A 3 2.35 -14.92 0.69
C LEU A 3 3.81 -14.62 1.04
N LEU A 4 4.53 -15.63 1.53
CA LEU A 4 5.93 -15.50 1.94
C LEU A 4 6.88 -15.28 0.76
N GLU A 5 6.45 -15.59 -0.48
CA GLU A 5 7.22 -15.27 -1.69
C GLU A 5 7.05 -13.80 -2.10
N LEU A 6 5.94 -13.17 -1.72
CA LEU A 6 5.59 -11.80 -2.09
C LEU A 6 5.91 -10.78 -0.99
N LEU A 7 5.79 -11.17 0.28
CA LEU A 7 5.98 -10.30 1.44
C LEU A 7 7.30 -10.60 2.15
N GLN A 8 8.32 -9.84 1.78
CA GLN A 8 9.61 -9.83 2.46
C GLN A 8 9.60 -8.87 3.65
N LYS A 9 10.48 -9.07 4.63
CA LYS A 9 10.55 -8.20 5.82
C LYS A 9 10.76 -6.72 5.47
N SER A 10 11.45 -6.45 4.36
CA SER A 10 11.70 -5.09 3.88
C SER A 10 10.45 -4.39 3.33
N LEU A 11 9.38 -5.14 3.06
CA LEU A 11 8.06 -4.63 2.68
C LEU A 11 7.14 -4.39 3.88
N VAL A 12 7.58 -4.70 5.10
CA VAL A 12 6.81 -4.48 6.32
C VAL A 12 7.30 -3.21 6.99
N LYS A 13 6.41 -2.23 7.13
CA LYS A 13 6.66 -0.99 7.85
C LYS A 13 5.77 -0.90 9.08
N MET A 14 6.40 -0.75 10.23
CA MET A 14 5.72 -0.41 11.48
C MET A 14 5.72 1.11 11.66
N ASP A 15 4.84 1.62 12.53
CA ASP A 15 4.79 3.04 12.91
C ASP A 15 4.61 3.99 11.71
N LEU A 16 3.55 3.77 10.93
CA LEU A 16 3.17 4.66 9.83
C LEU A 16 2.95 6.07 10.38
N GLY A 17 3.58 7.06 9.74
CA GLY A 17 3.68 8.42 10.28
C GLY A 17 2.49 9.32 9.99
N ASN A 18 1.61 8.89 9.08
CA ASN A 18 0.56 9.74 8.54
C ASN A 18 -0.80 9.51 9.21
N GLY A 19 -1.62 10.58 9.26
CA GLY A 19 -2.90 10.58 9.97
C GLY A 19 -4.13 10.31 9.09
N ASN A 20 -3.98 10.24 7.77
CA ASN A 20 -5.11 10.03 6.86
C ASN A 20 -4.86 8.90 5.85
N LYS A 21 -5.96 8.33 5.37
CA LYS A 21 -5.99 7.14 4.51
C LYS A 21 -5.13 7.27 3.24
N PHE A 22 -5.20 8.41 2.56
CA PHE A 22 -4.48 8.60 1.30
C PHE A 22 -2.97 8.71 1.53
N GLN A 23 -2.56 9.41 2.58
CA GLN A 23 -1.16 9.48 2.97
C GLN A 23 -0.61 8.12 3.40
N ILE A 24 -1.41 7.27 4.05
CA ILE A 24 -1.02 5.90 4.38
C ILE A 24 -0.84 5.06 3.11
N ILE A 25 -1.74 5.17 2.14
CA ILE A 25 -1.61 4.47 0.85
C ILE A 25 -0.33 4.91 0.13
N GLU A 26 -0.03 6.22 0.11
CA GLU A 26 1.22 6.75 -0.45
C GLU A 26 2.45 6.19 0.26
N GLU A 27 2.45 6.16 1.60
CA GLU A 27 3.56 5.65 2.40
C GLU A 27 3.81 4.15 2.19
N LEU A 28 2.74 3.36 2.03
CA LEU A 28 2.85 1.92 1.71
C LEU A 28 3.36 1.70 0.28
N LEU A 29 2.91 2.52 -0.68
CA LEU A 29 3.44 2.50 -2.03
C LEU A 29 4.93 2.83 -2.06
N ASP A 30 5.36 3.82 -1.28
CA ASP A 30 6.78 4.21 -1.19
C ASP A 30 7.65 3.05 -0.69
N VAL A 31 7.14 2.25 0.25
CA VAL A 31 7.83 1.02 0.69
C VAL A 31 7.97 0.02 -0.46
N ALA A 32 6.92 -0.19 -1.26
CA ALA A 32 6.96 -1.11 -2.39
C ALA A 32 7.93 -0.63 -3.50
N VAL A 33 7.93 0.68 -3.80
CA VAL A 33 8.85 1.30 -4.77
C VAL A 33 10.29 1.20 -4.29
N ALA A 34 10.57 1.50 -3.02
CA ALA A 34 11.92 1.42 -2.45
C ALA A 34 12.50 -0.01 -2.51
N ASN A 35 11.64 -1.03 -2.49
CA ASN A 35 12.00 -2.43 -2.61
C ASN A 35 11.95 -2.97 -4.06
N GLY A 36 11.77 -2.10 -5.05
CA GLY A 36 11.75 -2.47 -6.46
C GLY A 36 10.53 -3.30 -6.89
N GLN A 37 9.48 -3.38 -6.06
CA GLN A 37 8.25 -4.10 -6.41
C GLN A 37 7.37 -3.31 -7.38
N VAL A 38 7.52 -1.99 -7.39
CA VAL A 38 6.80 -1.07 -8.27
C VAL A 38 7.80 -0.19 -8.99
N SER A 39 7.75 -0.18 -10.32
CA SER A 39 8.66 0.58 -11.18
C SER A 39 8.15 1.99 -11.51
N ASN A 40 6.83 2.18 -11.55
CA ASN A 40 6.20 3.47 -11.82
C ASN A 40 5.30 3.90 -10.66
N ARG A 41 5.85 4.73 -9.78
CA ARG A 41 5.15 5.25 -8.60
C ARG A 41 3.91 6.05 -8.96
N GLU A 42 4.00 6.96 -9.93
CA GLU A 42 2.90 7.88 -10.24
C GLU A 42 1.69 7.13 -10.81
N LEU A 43 1.94 6.18 -11.73
CA LEU A 43 0.89 5.33 -12.28
C LEU A 43 0.26 4.46 -11.18
N ALA A 44 1.08 3.80 -10.36
CA ALA A 44 0.58 2.96 -9.28
C ALA A 44 -0.24 3.76 -8.24
N LEU A 45 0.20 4.96 -7.88
CA LEU A 45 -0.55 5.83 -6.97
C LEU A 45 -1.91 6.19 -7.57
N LYS A 46 -1.93 6.61 -8.83
CA LYS A 46 -3.18 6.92 -9.53
C LYS A 46 -4.15 5.75 -9.49
N ASP A 47 -3.68 4.55 -9.85
CA ASP A 47 -4.51 3.33 -9.86
C ASP A 47 -5.03 2.96 -8.46
N LEU A 48 -4.20 3.10 -7.42
CA LEU A 48 -4.58 2.86 -6.03
C LEU A 48 -5.69 3.82 -5.56
N ILE A 49 -5.54 5.11 -5.86
CA ILE A 49 -6.52 6.13 -5.48
C ILE A 49 -7.85 5.92 -6.22
N GLU A 50 -7.80 5.65 -7.53
CA GLU A 50 -9.00 5.37 -8.34
C GLU A 50 -9.74 4.13 -7.79
N ARG A 51 -8.99 3.07 -7.43
CA ARG A 51 -9.58 1.87 -6.84
C ARG A 51 -10.20 2.11 -5.47
N GLU A 52 -9.55 2.89 -4.62
CA GLU A 52 -10.02 3.20 -3.28
C GLU A 52 -11.29 4.07 -3.30
N GLN A 53 -11.36 5.01 -4.24
CA GLN A 53 -12.53 5.88 -4.41
C GLN A 53 -13.75 5.14 -4.96
N TYR A 54 -13.53 4.09 -5.77
CA TYR A 54 -14.63 3.27 -6.29
C TYR A 54 -15.37 2.53 -5.17
N LEU A 55 -14.62 1.87 -4.27
CA LEU A 55 -15.17 1.17 -3.11
C LEU A 55 -14.08 1.04 -2.06
N SER A 56 -14.43 1.39 -0.82
CA SER A 56 -13.51 1.28 0.32
C SER A 56 -12.89 -0.12 0.41
N THR A 57 -11.57 -0.18 0.50
CA THR A 57 -10.82 -1.42 0.73
C THR A 57 -10.80 -1.87 2.19
N GLY A 58 -11.31 -1.03 3.08
CA GLY A 58 -11.43 -1.34 4.50
C GLY A 58 -12.44 -2.46 4.77
N PHE A 59 -12.01 -3.45 5.54
CA PHE A 59 -12.82 -4.52 6.11
C PHE A 59 -13.19 -4.21 7.56
N GLU A 60 -14.01 -5.08 8.14
CA GLU A 60 -14.31 -5.06 9.58
C GLU A 60 -13.02 -5.22 10.41
N ASN A 61 -13.09 -4.80 11.69
CA ASN A 61 -11.99 -4.91 12.65
C ASN A 61 -10.73 -4.08 12.33
N GLY A 62 -10.84 -3.07 11.47
CA GLY A 62 -9.74 -2.13 11.19
C GLY A 62 -8.67 -2.67 10.24
N LEU A 63 -9.05 -3.57 9.34
CA LEU A 63 -8.17 -4.14 8.30
C LEU A 63 -8.44 -3.49 6.94
N ALA A 64 -7.47 -3.50 6.03
CA ALA A 64 -7.62 -3.04 4.64
C ALA A 64 -6.71 -3.83 3.68
N VAL A 65 -7.05 -3.91 2.39
CA VAL A 65 -6.24 -4.55 1.33
C VAL A 65 -6.08 -3.70 0.08
#